data_AF-A0A7K1Y6W1-F1
#
_entry.id   AF-A0A7K1Y6W1-F1
#
_cell.length_a   1.000
_cell.length_b   1.000
_cell.length_c   1.000
_cell.angle_alpha   90.00
_cell.angle_beta   90.00
_cell.angle_gamma   90.00
#
_symmetry.space_group_name_H-M   'P 1'
#
loop_
_entity.id
_entity.type
_entity.pdbx_description
1 polymer ?
#
loop_
_entity_poly.entity_id
_entity_poly.type
_entity_poly.pdbx_seq_one_letter_code
_entity_poly.pdbx_strand_id
1 'polypeptide(L)'
;MMIGLQIAQIAMSFDGQQEIQPNMGFRDPSYAAKIYATGWQKGEPWCAAAAIVDWTEAYAAVPELAGKARSLYSLNSQQMAENFHKDPVWPTSTTVPVVGSMAIFADGNSTTSGHTAVVIEVMPDGITYRTEEGNTIPANATGNQREGYIVAQHVHQVGRPHSVTGLNLLRFIHPLEA
;
A
#
# COMPACT_ATOMS: atom_id res chain seq x y z
N MET A 1 13.57 6.77 15.46
CA MET A 1 12.35 7.27 14.75
C MET A 1 11.38 6.11 14.74
N MET A 2 10.09 6.35 14.99
CA MET A 2 9.08 5.29 14.90
C MET A 2 9.03 4.77 13.46
N ILE A 3 8.96 3.45 13.30
CA ILE A 3 8.96 2.77 12.00
C ILE A 3 7.75 3.23 11.17
N GLY A 4 6.58 3.44 11.79
CA GLY A 4 5.42 3.96 11.08
C GLY A 4 5.67 5.32 10.41
N LEU A 5 6.35 6.24 11.10
CA LEU A 5 6.73 7.54 10.54
C LEU A 5 7.77 7.41 9.42
N GLN A 6 8.72 6.48 9.58
CA GLN A 6 9.72 6.20 8.56
C GLN A 6 9.09 5.67 7.26
N ILE A 7 8.15 4.74 7.37
CA ILE A 7 7.39 4.20 6.23
C ILE A 7 6.68 5.35 5.50
N ALA A 8 5.98 6.21 6.23
CA ALA A 8 5.27 7.34 5.62
C ALA A 8 6.21 8.31 4.91
N GLN A 9 7.37 8.62 5.49
CA GLN A 9 8.39 9.47 4.87
C GLN A 9 8.98 8.86 3.60
N ILE A 10 9.22 7.54 3.60
CA ILE A 10 9.70 6.81 2.43
C ILE A 10 8.64 6.83 1.33
N ALA A 11 7.39 6.51 1.66
CA ALA A 11 6.29 6.53 0.69
C ALA A 11 6.16 7.91 0.02
N MET A 12 6.12 8.99 0.82
CA MET A 12 6.07 10.36 0.30
C MET A 12 7.27 10.75 -0.57
N SER A 13 8.43 10.10 -0.40
CA SER A 13 9.60 10.36 -1.25
C SER A 13 9.44 9.81 -2.68
N PHE A 14 8.48 8.92 -2.89
CA PHE A 14 8.13 8.37 -4.21
C PHE A 14 6.91 9.06 -4.84
N ASP A 15 6.33 10.09 -4.23
CA ASP A 15 5.24 10.86 -4.83
C ASP A 15 5.63 11.34 -6.24
N GLY A 16 4.71 11.16 -7.19
CA GLY A 16 4.91 11.50 -8.59
C GLY A 16 5.74 10.52 -9.41
N GLN A 17 6.24 9.41 -8.83
CA GLN A 17 6.88 8.34 -9.60
C GLN A 17 5.91 7.77 -10.64
N GLN A 18 6.38 7.59 -11.87
CA GLN A 18 5.52 7.17 -12.99
C GLN A 18 5.98 5.88 -13.63
N GLU A 19 5.01 5.04 -13.99
CA GLU A 19 5.23 3.90 -14.85
C GLU A 19 5.45 4.30 -16.32
N ILE A 20 5.94 3.35 -17.10
CA ILE A 20 5.78 3.31 -18.55
C ILE A 20 4.47 2.58 -18.81
N GLN A 21 3.45 3.27 -19.32
CA GLN A 21 2.11 2.71 -19.42
C GLN A 21 1.94 1.67 -20.55
N PRO A 22 1.01 0.71 -20.39
CA PRO A 22 0.41 0.28 -19.12
C PRO A 22 1.28 -0.80 -18.45
N ASN A 23 1.64 -0.64 -17.17
CA ASN A 23 2.38 -1.64 -16.38
C ASN A 23 3.66 -2.16 -17.08
N MET A 24 4.37 -1.36 -17.89
CA MET A 24 5.54 -1.80 -18.68
C MET A 24 6.90 -1.55 -18.01
N GLY A 25 6.90 -1.02 -16.79
CA GLY A 25 8.09 -0.65 -16.01
C GLY A 25 7.98 0.77 -15.48
N PHE A 26 9.10 1.40 -15.10
CA PHE A 26 9.10 2.73 -14.49
C PHE A 26 10.09 3.66 -15.17
N ARG A 27 9.76 4.96 -15.18
CA ARG A 27 10.60 5.99 -15.80
C ARG A 27 11.91 6.20 -15.05
N ASP A 28 11.85 6.17 -13.72
CA ASP A 28 13.01 6.23 -12.84
C ASP A 28 13.64 4.82 -12.72
N PRO A 29 14.88 4.62 -13.20
CA PRO A 29 15.54 3.32 -13.11
C PRO A 29 15.76 2.85 -11.66
N SER A 30 15.94 3.77 -10.71
CA SER A 30 16.16 3.44 -9.30
C SER A 30 14.88 2.91 -8.65
N TYR A 31 13.74 3.54 -8.92
CA TYR A 31 12.43 3.05 -8.48
C TYR A 31 12.07 1.74 -9.18
N ALA A 32 12.36 1.62 -10.48
CA ALA A 32 12.17 0.38 -11.22
C ALA A 32 12.89 -0.80 -10.56
N ALA A 33 14.16 -0.62 -10.19
CA ALA A 33 14.94 -1.67 -9.52
C ALA A 33 14.31 -2.11 -8.19
N LYS A 34 13.78 -1.17 -7.40
CA LYS A 34 13.09 -1.45 -6.14
C LYS A 34 11.80 -2.25 -6.37
N ILE A 35 10.97 -1.84 -7.33
CA ILE A 35 9.75 -2.57 -7.67
C ILE A 35 10.07 -3.97 -8.18
N TYR A 36 11.04 -4.14 -9.08
CA TYR A 36 11.42 -5.48 -9.57
C TYR A 36 11.95 -6.38 -8.44
N ALA A 37 12.61 -5.83 -7.43
CA ALA A 37 13.09 -6.60 -6.28
C ALA A 37 11.95 -7.20 -5.42
N THR A 38 10.72 -6.71 -5.56
CA THR A 38 9.52 -7.30 -4.93
C THR A 38 9.04 -8.58 -5.61
N GLY A 39 9.51 -8.86 -6.83
CA GLY A 39 9.04 -9.95 -7.68
C GLY A 39 7.98 -9.54 -8.72
N TRP A 40 7.61 -8.26 -8.77
CA TRP A 40 6.67 -7.71 -9.76
C TRP A 40 7.10 -7.99 -11.21
N GLN A 41 6.14 -8.31 -12.06
CA GLN A 41 6.37 -8.57 -13.49
C GLN A 41 5.61 -7.59 -14.40
N LYS A 42 6.18 -7.31 -15.57
CA LYS A 42 5.55 -6.45 -16.56
C LYS A 42 4.15 -6.95 -16.94
N GLY A 43 3.21 -6.03 -17.02
CA GLY A 43 1.79 -6.30 -17.27
C GLY A 43 0.97 -6.44 -15.98
N GLU A 44 1.59 -6.66 -14.82
CA GLU A 44 0.89 -6.78 -13.55
C GLU A 44 0.59 -5.42 -12.92
N PRO A 45 -0.53 -5.25 -12.20
CA PRO A 45 -0.72 -4.13 -11.28
C PRO A 45 0.39 -4.05 -10.23
N TRP A 46 0.77 -2.85 -9.82
CA TRP A 46 1.95 -2.64 -8.95
C TRP A 46 1.66 -1.92 -7.63
N CYS A 47 0.39 -1.68 -7.25
CA CYS A 47 0.06 -1.02 -5.99
C CYS A 47 0.62 -1.75 -4.75
N ALA A 48 0.53 -3.09 -4.73
CA ALA A 48 1.12 -3.90 -3.66
C ALA A 48 2.65 -3.84 -3.66
N ALA A 49 3.28 -3.84 -4.85
CA ALA A 49 4.73 -3.74 -4.96
C ALA A 49 5.25 -2.40 -4.40
N ALA A 50 4.56 -1.29 -4.68
CA ALA A 50 4.91 0.03 -4.13
C ALA A 50 4.93 0.01 -2.59
N ALA A 51 3.84 -0.46 -1.97
CA ALA A 51 3.78 -0.53 -0.51
C ALA A 51 4.81 -1.49 0.11
N ILE A 52 5.14 -2.60 -0.58
CA ILE A 52 6.21 -3.51 -0.16
C ILE A 52 7.57 -2.82 -0.19
N VAL A 53 7.86 -1.99 -1.20
CA VAL A 53 9.11 -1.21 -1.27
C VAL A 53 9.21 -0.30 -0.04
N ASP A 54 8.15 0.46 0.26
CA ASP A 54 8.13 1.41 1.39
C ASP A 54 8.42 0.72 2.72
N TRP A 55 7.75 -0.40 2.98
CA TRP A 55 7.98 -1.18 4.18
C TRP A 55 9.36 -1.83 4.21
N THR A 56 9.80 -2.42 3.09
CA THR A 56 11.11 -3.11 3.02
C THR A 56 12.24 -2.14 3.35
N GLU A 57 12.17 -0.92 2.85
CA GLU A 57 13.17 0.12 3.15
C GLU A 57 13.11 0.59 4.59
N ALA A 58 11.92 0.75 5.16
CA ALA A 58 11.78 1.15 6.55
C ALA A 58 12.35 0.10 7.52
N TYR A 59 12.09 -1.18 7.26
CA TYR A 59 12.59 -2.29 8.10
C TYR A 59 14.05 -2.67 7.82
N ALA A 60 14.75 -2.06 6.85
CA ALA A 60 16.11 -2.45 6.48
C ALA A 60 17.11 -2.42 7.65
N ALA A 61 16.88 -1.56 8.65
CA ALA A 61 17.69 -1.46 9.86
C ALA A 61 17.34 -2.50 10.95
N VAL A 62 16.25 -3.26 10.79
CA VAL A 62 15.75 -4.26 11.75
C VAL A 62 15.56 -5.61 11.04
N PRO A 63 16.65 -6.36 10.77
CA PRO A 63 16.62 -7.52 9.88
C PRO A 63 15.64 -8.63 10.27
N GLU A 64 15.40 -8.83 11.57
CA GLU A 64 14.44 -9.82 12.06
C GLU A 64 13.01 -9.46 11.65
N LEU A 65 12.58 -8.21 11.88
CA LEU A 65 11.27 -7.72 11.44
C LEU A 65 11.18 -7.66 9.92
N ALA A 66 12.24 -7.27 9.22
CA ALA A 66 12.28 -7.26 7.76
C ALA A 66 12.07 -8.66 7.18
N GLY A 67 12.79 -9.67 7.71
CA GLY A 67 12.64 -11.06 7.30
C GLY A 67 11.24 -11.59 7.57
N LYS A 68 10.67 -11.25 8.73
CA LYS A 68 9.30 -11.63 9.08
C LYS A 68 8.26 -10.98 8.16
N ALA A 69 8.31 -9.67 7.97
CA ALA A 69 7.41 -8.95 7.06
C ALA A 69 7.49 -9.54 5.64
N ARG A 70 8.71 -9.79 5.16
CA ARG A 70 8.97 -10.36 3.83
C ARG A 70 8.31 -11.73 3.64
N SER A 71 8.28 -12.56 4.68
CA SER A 71 7.60 -13.86 4.62
C SER A 71 6.08 -13.77 4.47
N LEU A 72 5.50 -12.61 4.78
CA LEU A 72 4.05 -12.37 4.75
C LEU A 72 3.61 -11.57 3.51
N TYR A 73 4.53 -10.90 2.82
CA TYR A 73 4.22 -10.14 1.61
C TYR A 73 3.61 -11.01 0.49
N SER A 74 2.75 -10.38 -0.30
CA SER A 74 2.13 -10.94 -1.49
C SER A 74 1.80 -9.81 -2.45
N LEU A 75 2.06 -9.97 -3.75
CA LEU A 75 1.66 -8.99 -4.76
C LEU A 75 0.14 -8.98 -4.99
N ASN A 76 -0.57 -10.01 -4.54
CA ASN A 76 -2.02 -9.95 -4.36
C ASN A 76 -2.34 -9.30 -3.01
N SER A 77 -2.97 -8.13 -3.04
CA SER A 77 -3.26 -7.32 -1.85
C SER A 77 -4.18 -8.02 -0.85
N GLN A 78 -5.21 -8.74 -1.31
CA GLN A 78 -6.13 -9.47 -0.43
C GLN A 78 -5.42 -10.63 0.27
N GLN A 79 -4.58 -11.38 -0.46
CA GLN A 79 -3.75 -12.43 0.12
C GLN A 79 -2.71 -11.85 1.10
N MET A 80 -2.17 -10.65 0.85
CA MET A 80 -1.30 -9.95 1.78
C MET A 80 -2.04 -9.67 3.10
N ALA A 81 -3.26 -9.10 3.04
CA ALA A 81 -4.07 -8.89 4.24
C ALA A 81 -4.30 -10.19 5.03
N GLU A 82 -4.58 -11.29 4.34
CA GLU A 82 -4.82 -12.58 4.96
C GLU A 82 -3.55 -13.16 5.62
N ASN A 83 -2.40 -13.07 4.94
CA ASN A 83 -1.11 -13.52 5.47
C ASN A 83 -0.80 -12.80 6.79
N PHE A 84 -0.90 -11.47 6.80
CA PHE A 84 -0.65 -10.67 7.99
C PHE A 84 -1.69 -10.88 9.08
N HIS A 85 -2.97 -11.08 8.73
CA HIS A 85 -4.01 -11.34 9.72
C HIS A 85 -3.84 -12.68 10.45
N LYS A 86 -3.39 -13.71 9.73
CA LYS A 86 -3.10 -15.04 10.28
C LYS A 86 -1.84 -15.06 11.13
N ASP A 87 -0.96 -14.08 10.97
CA ASP A 87 0.25 -14.00 11.76
C ASP A 87 -0.07 -13.61 13.21
N PRO A 88 0.39 -14.37 14.22
CA PRO A 88 0.05 -14.09 15.61
C PRO A 88 0.80 -12.89 16.19
N VAL A 89 1.83 -12.40 15.49
CA VAL A 89 2.67 -11.28 15.95
C VAL A 89 2.21 -9.98 15.32
N TRP A 90 1.80 -10.01 14.05
CA TRP A 90 1.55 -8.78 13.31
C TRP A 90 0.18 -8.14 13.62
N PRO A 91 0.16 -6.91 14.17
CA PRO A 91 -1.09 -6.23 14.46
C PRO A 91 -1.82 -5.83 13.18
N THR A 92 -3.13 -6.04 13.20
CA THR A 92 -4.00 -5.60 12.10
C THR A 92 -5.32 -5.08 12.66
N SER A 93 -5.99 -4.22 11.90
CA SER A 93 -7.28 -3.64 12.30
C SER A 93 -8.20 -3.47 11.10
N THR A 94 -9.52 -3.53 11.29
CA THR A 94 -10.50 -3.19 10.25
C THR A 94 -11.01 -1.75 10.38
N THR A 95 -10.64 -1.04 11.45
CA THR A 95 -11.24 0.27 11.80
C THR A 95 -10.25 1.33 12.28
N VAL A 96 -9.04 0.97 12.65
CA VAL A 96 -8.07 1.91 13.23
C VAL A 96 -6.95 2.17 12.23
N PRO A 97 -6.92 3.32 11.54
CA PRO A 97 -5.79 3.71 10.73
C PRO A 97 -4.63 4.17 11.62
N VAL A 98 -3.41 3.79 11.26
CA VAL A 98 -2.18 4.24 11.92
C VAL A 98 -1.18 4.65 10.84
N VAL A 99 -0.44 5.73 11.06
CA VAL A 99 0.61 6.18 10.11
C VAL A 99 1.62 5.06 9.88
N GLY A 100 1.97 4.82 8.61
CA GLY A 100 2.81 3.73 8.14
C GLY A 100 2.07 2.42 7.89
N SER A 101 0.77 2.33 8.20
CA SER A 101 0.01 1.10 7.92
C SER A 101 -0.16 0.88 6.43
N MET A 102 -0.17 -0.38 5.99
CA MET A 102 -0.74 -0.71 4.69
C MET A 102 -2.26 -0.81 4.82
N ALA A 103 -2.98 0.07 4.13
CA ALA A 103 -4.42 -0.05 3.94
C ALA A 103 -4.69 -0.97 2.73
N ILE A 104 -5.44 -2.03 2.97
CA ILE A 104 -5.79 -3.04 1.96
C ILE A 104 -7.27 -2.92 1.63
N PHE A 105 -7.58 -2.86 0.34
CA PHE A 105 -8.93 -2.72 -0.17
C PHE A 105 -9.31 -3.89 -1.09
N ALA A 106 -10.57 -4.30 -1.08
CA ALA A 106 -11.18 -5.09 -2.14
C ALA A 106 -11.79 -4.16 -3.19
N ASP A 107 -11.80 -4.57 -4.46
CA ASP A 107 -12.60 -3.88 -5.47
C ASP A 107 -14.00 -4.48 -5.57
N GLY A 108 -15.00 -3.70 -5.18
CA GLY A 108 -16.38 -4.12 -5.21
C GLY A 108 -16.56 -5.42 -4.43
N ASN A 109 -17.08 -6.44 -5.13
CA ASN A 109 -17.25 -7.80 -4.62
C ASN A 109 -16.14 -8.77 -5.10
N SER A 110 -15.07 -8.27 -5.71
CA SER A 110 -13.99 -9.11 -6.22
C SER A 110 -13.25 -9.80 -5.08
N THR A 111 -13.05 -11.11 -5.20
CA THR A 111 -12.21 -11.92 -4.31
C THR A 111 -10.78 -12.07 -4.83
N THR A 112 -10.48 -11.50 -6.00
CA THR A 112 -9.18 -11.65 -6.67
C THR A 112 -8.53 -10.32 -7.01
N SER A 113 -9.27 -9.21 -6.93
CA SER A 113 -8.82 -7.86 -7.25
C SER A 113 -8.98 -6.94 -6.06
N GLY A 114 -7.91 -6.25 -5.70
CA GLY A 114 -7.93 -5.27 -4.62
C GLY A 114 -6.98 -4.12 -4.92
N HIS A 115 -6.70 -3.35 -3.88
CA HIS A 115 -5.74 -2.24 -3.92
C HIS A 115 -4.97 -2.18 -2.60
N THR A 116 -3.78 -1.59 -2.65
CA THR A 116 -2.93 -1.39 -1.48
C THR A 116 -2.43 0.05 -1.48
N ALA A 117 -2.41 0.64 -0.30
CA ALA A 117 -2.02 2.01 -0.07
C ALA A 117 -1.24 2.11 1.26
N VAL A 118 -0.32 3.05 1.38
CA VAL A 118 0.38 3.33 2.65
C VAL A 118 -0.25 4.54 3.31
N VAL A 119 -0.66 4.42 4.57
CA VAL A 119 -1.20 5.54 5.35
C VAL A 119 -0.07 6.50 5.71
N ILE A 120 -0.12 7.74 5.23
CA ILE A 120 0.90 8.77 5.50
C ILE A 120 0.45 9.80 6.54
N GLU A 121 -0.86 9.93 6.76
CA GLU A 121 -1.43 10.86 7.73
C GLU A 121 -2.77 10.31 8.25
N VAL A 122 -3.03 10.46 9.54
CA VAL A 122 -4.36 10.24 10.14
C VAL A 122 -4.88 11.59 10.62
N MET A 123 -6.07 11.98 10.16
CA MET A 123 -6.67 13.28 10.48
C MET A 123 -7.16 13.32 11.94
N PRO A 124 -7.40 14.51 12.52
CA PRO A 124 -7.82 14.65 13.92
C PRO A 124 -9.13 13.94 14.30
N ASP A 125 -9.97 13.59 13.33
CA ASP A 125 -11.21 12.83 13.57
C ASP A 125 -10.96 11.33 13.85
N GLY A 126 -9.72 10.86 13.64
CA GLY A 126 -9.30 9.47 13.87
C GLY A 126 -9.85 8.44 12.89
N ILE A 127 -10.65 8.86 11.90
CA ILE A 127 -11.30 7.95 10.93
C ILE A 127 -11.01 8.32 9.48
N THR A 128 -10.62 9.58 9.22
CA THR A 128 -10.17 10.06 7.93
C THR A 128 -8.65 9.96 7.88
N TYR A 129 -8.11 9.48 6.77
CA TYR A 129 -6.69 9.27 6.61
C TYR A 129 -6.25 9.56 5.17
N ARG A 130 -5.01 10.03 5.03
CA ARG A 130 -4.36 10.20 3.74
C ARG A 130 -3.41 9.05 3.49
N THR A 131 -3.41 8.58 2.25
CA THR A 131 -2.53 7.52 1.77
C THR A 131 -1.61 8.03 0.66
N GLU A 132 -0.52 7.31 0.45
CA GLU A 132 0.30 7.31 -0.76
C GLU A 132 0.09 5.98 -1.47
N GLU A 133 -0.16 6.00 -2.78
CA GLU A 133 -0.62 4.83 -3.52
C GLU A 133 0.09 4.68 -4.85
N GLY A 134 0.60 3.49 -5.13
CA GLY A 134 1.07 3.14 -6.47
C GLY A 134 -0.06 2.68 -7.38
N ASN A 135 0.18 2.72 -8.70
CA ASN A 135 -0.73 2.26 -9.74
C ASN A 135 -2.11 2.94 -9.70
N THR A 136 -2.11 4.23 -9.35
CA THR A 136 -3.30 5.08 -9.24
C THR A 136 -3.24 6.25 -10.23
N ILE A 137 -4.29 7.07 -10.24
CA ILE A 137 -4.38 8.35 -10.96
C ILE A 137 -4.29 9.51 -9.96
N PRO A 138 -3.92 10.74 -10.39
CA PRO A 138 -3.94 11.89 -9.49
C PRO A 138 -5.29 12.08 -8.79
N ALA A 139 -5.31 12.53 -7.53
CA ALA A 139 -6.53 12.67 -6.73
C ALA A 139 -7.68 13.43 -7.41
N ASN A 140 -7.35 14.39 -8.28
CA ASN A 140 -8.31 15.24 -8.99
C ASN A 140 -8.67 14.73 -10.40
N ALA A 141 -8.13 13.58 -10.81
CA ALA A 141 -8.40 12.99 -12.11
C ALA A 141 -9.68 12.14 -12.06
N THR A 142 -10.44 12.15 -13.16
CA THR A 142 -11.58 11.25 -13.38
C THR A 142 -11.10 9.99 -14.10
N GLY A 143 -11.60 8.82 -13.70
CA GLY A 143 -11.23 7.54 -14.32
C GLY A 143 -11.17 6.40 -13.32
N ASN A 144 -10.74 5.25 -13.80
CA ASN A 144 -10.45 4.10 -12.94
C ASN A 144 -9.24 4.46 -12.06
N GLN A 145 -9.44 4.53 -10.75
CA GLN A 145 -8.33 4.73 -9.81
C GLN A 145 -7.44 3.49 -9.71
N ARG A 146 -7.86 2.35 -10.28
CA ARG A 146 -7.01 1.18 -10.50
C ARG A 146 -6.38 1.26 -11.89
N GLU A 147 -5.18 0.70 -12.01
CA GLU A 147 -4.40 0.67 -13.26
C GLU A 147 -3.98 2.07 -13.73
N GLY A 148 -3.86 3.01 -12.79
CA GLY A 148 -3.26 4.29 -13.08
C GLY A 148 -1.73 4.21 -13.14
N TYR A 149 -1.09 5.32 -13.46
CA TYR A 149 0.33 5.32 -13.86
C TYR A 149 1.29 5.95 -12.87
N ILE A 150 0.77 6.44 -11.75
CA ILE A 150 1.51 7.32 -10.87
C ILE A 150 1.44 6.83 -9.43
N VAL A 151 2.47 7.18 -8.65
CA VAL A 151 2.41 7.21 -7.20
C VAL A 151 1.78 8.54 -6.78
N ALA A 152 0.62 8.50 -6.14
CA ALA A 152 -0.09 9.71 -5.74
C ALA A 152 -0.89 9.54 -4.45
N GLN A 153 -1.23 10.68 -3.85
CA GLN A 153 -1.95 10.72 -2.59
C GLN A 153 -3.47 10.67 -2.74
N HIS A 154 -4.14 9.97 -1.82
CA HIS A 154 -5.60 9.89 -1.75
C HIS A 154 -6.11 10.05 -0.32
N VAL A 155 -7.36 10.52 -0.17
CA VAL A 155 -8.02 10.63 1.14
C VAL A 155 -9.14 9.61 1.23
N HIS A 156 -9.11 8.85 2.32
CA HIS A 156 -10.05 7.79 2.62
C HIS A 156 -10.70 8.01 3.99
N GLN A 157 -11.77 7.27 4.23
CA GLN A 157 -12.46 7.29 5.50
C GLN A 157 -12.90 5.88 5.89
N VAL A 158 -12.68 5.52 7.15
CA VAL A 158 -13.17 4.26 7.73
C VAL A 158 -14.69 4.29 7.84
N GLY A 159 -15.33 3.11 7.76
CA GLY A 159 -16.76 2.96 8.04
C GLY A 159 -17.67 3.43 6.91
N ARG A 160 -17.12 3.69 5.72
CA ARG A 160 -17.93 3.92 4.52
C ARG A 160 -18.78 2.68 4.21
N PRO A 161 -20.03 2.86 3.75
CA PRO A 161 -20.86 1.75 3.30
C PRO A 161 -20.14 0.96 2.20
N HIS A 162 -20.33 -0.36 2.21
CA HIS A 162 -19.84 -1.23 1.16
C HIS A 162 -20.36 -0.79 -0.21
N SER A 163 -19.46 -0.70 -1.19
CA SER A 163 -19.80 -0.43 -2.58
C SER A 163 -19.62 -1.68 -3.42
N VAL A 164 -20.56 -1.95 -4.33
CA VAL A 164 -20.41 -3.00 -5.35
C VAL A 164 -19.48 -2.59 -6.48
N THR A 165 -19.19 -1.30 -6.60
CA THR A 165 -18.31 -0.69 -7.61
C THR A 165 -17.42 0.35 -6.92
N GLY A 166 -16.21 -0.04 -6.52
CA GLY A 166 -15.28 0.84 -5.81
C GLY A 166 -14.47 0.13 -4.73
N LEU A 167 -13.53 0.85 -4.13
CA LEU A 167 -12.65 0.30 -3.11
C LEU A 167 -13.35 0.18 -1.75
N ASN A 168 -13.35 -1.03 -1.20
CA ASN A 168 -13.86 -1.35 0.12
C ASN A 168 -12.70 -1.71 1.04
N LEU A 169 -12.51 -0.96 2.13
CA LEU A 169 -11.45 -1.25 3.10
C LEU A 169 -11.66 -2.65 3.70
N LEU A 170 -10.66 -3.50 3.54
CA LEU A 170 -10.61 -4.81 4.19
C LEU A 170 -9.92 -4.71 5.55
N ARG A 171 -8.73 -4.10 5.57
CA ARG A 171 -7.84 -4.14 6.74
C ARG A 171 -6.72 -3.12 6.63
N PHE A 172 -6.29 -2.62 7.78
CA PHE A 172 -4.99 -2.02 8.01
C PHE A 172 -4.03 -3.06 8.56
N ILE A 173 -2.86 -3.15 7.95
CA ILE A 173 -1.72 -3.89 8.49
C ILE A 173 -0.84 -2.84 9.17
N HIS A 174 -0.74 -2.91 10.50
CA HIS A 174 -0.03 -1.89 11.29
C HIS A 174 1.47 -2.18 11.31
N PRO A 175 2.34 -1.16 11.29
CA PRO A 175 3.77 -1.39 11.48
C PRO A 175 4.06 -1.91 12.89
N LEU A 176 5.05 -2.78 13.02
CA LEU A 176 5.65 -3.11 14.30
C LEU A 176 6.75 -2.08 14.58
N GLU A 177 6.69 -1.49 15.76
CA GLU A 177 7.72 -0.58 16.24
C GLU A 177 8.91 -1.37 16.82
N ALA A 178 10.12 -0.83 16.71
CA ALA A 178 11.37 -1.42 17.18
C ALA A 178 12.13 -0.48 18.13
#